data_AF-A0A349LJT1-F1
#
_entry.id   AF-A0A349LJT1-F1
#
_cell.length_a   1.000
_cell.length_b   1.000
_cell.length_c   1.000
_cell.angle_alpha   90.00
_cell.angle_beta   90.00
_cell.angle_gamma   90.00
#
_symmetry.space_group_name_H-M   'P 1'
#
loop_
_entity.id
_entity.type
_entity.pdbx_description
1 polymer ?
#
loop_
_entity_poly.entity_id
_entity_poly.type
_entity_poly.pdbx_seq_one_letter_code
_entity_poly.pdbx_strand_id
1 'polypeptide(L)'
;GNGVDDDNNGYVDDVYGWNFLGGPDGKSVGHETLEVTRLHADCLAGEVSPIKKTCQDIAADYEAETDEVNQTLDILDQIEEAYAFALPVLRGAGAGQNPTKESVRRVSAVRPDISQAKSLFLQLVDILPVEEVPEAREAYEGLRDYGLNLEFRPREDIVGDDLSDGTEQGYGNPDVHATDPRHGTHVSGIIGAVRGNGLGIDGIATNVKIMALRAVPDGDERDKDVANAIRYAVDNGAHIINMSFGKGFSPRKFLVDDAVRYADDHGVLMVHAAGNDGEDIDIGDNFPTPFFNDGFRASNWIEVGAANWQVDSLAATFSNYGQNAVDLFSPGVDILSTVPGSEYEREDGTSMASPVVSGVAALLMAYFPNLDASEVRRILLESSVKRQDDVLARPGDGARIPFGRLSVTGGVVNAYEAVKVALAGM
;
A
#
# COMPACT_ATOMS: atom_id res chain seq x y z
N GLY A 1 -25.76 -11.86 -3.53
CA GLY A 1 -26.33 -12.33 -4.81
C GLY A 1 -27.59 -13.11 -4.53
N ASN A 2 -27.71 -14.31 -5.10
CA ASN A 2 -28.84 -15.22 -4.98
C ASN A 2 -28.60 -16.34 -3.93
N GLY A 3 -27.44 -16.34 -3.26
CA GLY A 3 -27.03 -17.35 -2.29
C GLY A 3 -26.56 -18.66 -2.94
N VAL A 4 -26.17 -18.62 -4.22
CA VAL A 4 -25.69 -19.77 -5.00
C VAL A 4 -24.31 -19.46 -5.57
N ASP A 5 -23.47 -20.48 -5.60
CA ASP A 5 -22.22 -20.47 -6.38
C ASP A 5 -22.59 -20.78 -7.85
N ASP A 6 -22.80 -19.73 -8.64
CA ASP A 6 -23.34 -19.83 -10.00
C ASP A 6 -22.29 -20.31 -11.03
N ASP A 7 -20.99 -20.12 -10.76
CA ASP A 7 -19.88 -20.53 -11.63
C ASP A 7 -19.14 -21.80 -11.16
N ASN A 8 -19.52 -22.33 -9.99
CA ASN A 8 -18.97 -23.53 -9.35
C ASN A 8 -17.48 -23.41 -9.04
N ASN A 9 -17.02 -22.20 -8.69
CA ASN A 9 -15.64 -21.94 -8.30
C ASN A 9 -15.40 -22.16 -6.78
N GLY A 10 -16.45 -22.49 -6.02
CA GLY A 10 -16.40 -22.72 -4.57
C GLY A 10 -16.78 -21.49 -3.72
N TYR A 11 -17.14 -20.37 -4.34
CA TYR A 11 -17.40 -19.09 -3.67
C TYR A 11 -18.80 -18.57 -3.98
N VAL A 12 -19.65 -18.52 -2.96
CA VAL A 12 -21.05 -18.13 -3.13
C VAL A 12 -21.19 -16.61 -3.31
N ASP A 13 -21.86 -16.18 -4.38
CA ASP A 13 -22.18 -14.77 -4.65
C ASP A 13 -20.97 -13.83 -4.84
N ASP A 14 -19.83 -14.34 -5.26
CA ASP A 14 -18.55 -13.62 -5.44
C ASP A 14 -18.48 -12.75 -6.73
N VAL A 15 -19.61 -12.14 -7.11
CA VAL A 15 -19.83 -11.41 -8.37
C VAL A 15 -18.78 -10.31 -8.65
N TYR A 16 -18.24 -9.70 -7.59
CA TYR A 16 -17.27 -8.60 -7.66
C TYR A 16 -15.89 -8.98 -7.11
N GLY A 17 -15.71 -10.24 -6.70
CA GLY A 17 -14.55 -10.75 -5.99
C GLY A 17 -14.92 -11.27 -4.59
N TRP A 18 -13.92 -11.42 -3.74
CA TRP A 18 -14.03 -12.17 -2.49
C TRP A 18 -13.33 -11.49 -1.30
N ASN A 19 -13.88 -11.68 -0.11
CA ASN A 19 -13.32 -11.22 1.14
C ASN A 19 -12.84 -12.38 2.01
N PHE A 20 -11.51 -12.57 2.07
CA PHE A 20 -10.84 -13.59 2.87
C PHE A 20 -10.75 -13.25 4.36
N LEU A 21 -11.12 -12.01 4.74
CA LEU A 21 -11.24 -11.58 6.13
C LEU A 21 -12.66 -11.75 6.67
N GLY A 22 -13.57 -12.25 5.84
CA GLY A 22 -14.97 -12.44 6.15
C GLY A 22 -15.28 -13.72 6.91
N GLY A 23 -16.30 -13.66 7.76
CA GLY A 23 -16.93 -14.80 8.40
C GLY A 23 -18.25 -15.18 7.74
N PRO A 24 -18.75 -16.41 7.98
CA PRO A 24 -20.03 -16.89 7.46
C PRO A 24 -21.25 -16.15 8.03
N ASP A 25 -21.08 -15.42 9.14
CA ASP A 25 -22.11 -14.57 9.74
C ASP A 25 -22.15 -13.14 9.17
N GLY A 26 -21.33 -12.87 8.15
CA GLY A 26 -21.23 -11.56 7.49
C GLY A 26 -20.36 -10.55 8.23
N LYS A 27 -19.75 -10.91 9.38
CA LYS A 27 -18.70 -10.09 9.98
C LYS A 27 -17.42 -10.18 9.16
N SER A 28 -16.54 -9.21 9.35
CA SER A 28 -15.21 -9.21 8.75
C SER A 28 -14.20 -8.67 9.73
N VAL A 29 -12.96 -9.17 9.65
CA VAL A 29 -11.83 -8.63 10.41
C VAL A 29 -11.53 -7.22 9.86
N GLY A 30 -11.74 -6.22 10.69
CA GLY A 30 -11.36 -4.83 10.44
C GLY A 30 -9.92 -4.62 10.87
N HIS A 31 -9.69 -4.49 12.16
CA HIS A 31 -8.34 -4.47 12.74
C HIS A 31 -7.76 -5.87 12.91
N GLU A 32 -6.44 -5.98 12.83
CA GLU A 32 -5.66 -7.19 13.11
C GLU A 32 -4.32 -6.79 13.76
N THR A 33 -3.71 -7.72 14.50
CA THR A 33 -2.37 -7.49 15.06
C THR A 33 -1.31 -7.42 13.95
N LEU A 34 -0.19 -6.72 14.19
CA LEU A 34 1.00 -6.82 13.36
C LEU A 34 1.61 -8.24 13.44
N GLU A 35 2.35 -8.65 12.42
CA GLU A 35 3.01 -9.95 12.40
C GLU A 35 4.09 -10.05 13.48
N VAL A 36 4.82 -8.97 13.74
CA VAL A 36 5.81 -8.91 14.84
C VAL A 36 5.15 -9.18 16.19
N THR A 37 3.92 -8.69 16.40
CA THR A 37 3.13 -8.91 17.62
C THR A 37 2.69 -10.35 17.76
N ARG A 38 2.25 -10.98 16.67
CA ARG A 38 1.89 -12.42 16.63
C ARG A 38 3.11 -13.28 16.97
N LEU A 39 4.22 -13.03 16.29
CA LEU A 39 5.49 -13.72 16.53
C LEU A 39 6.01 -13.53 17.96
N HIS A 40 5.90 -12.32 18.50
CA HIS A 40 6.31 -12.05 19.87
C HIS A 40 5.43 -12.80 20.88
N ALA A 41 4.11 -12.82 20.68
CA ALA A 41 3.19 -13.59 21.52
C ALA A 41 3.50 -15.09 21.49
N ASP A 42 3.79 -15.67 20.33
CA ASP A 42 4.18 -17.08 20.18
C ASP A 42 5.50 -17.36 20.92
N CYS A 43 6.49 -16.47 20.80
CA CYS A 43 7.74 -16.54 21.55
C CYS A 43 7.54 -16.48 23.07
N LEU A 44 6.62 -15.64 23.57
CA LEU A 44 6.24 -15.60 25.00
C LEU A 44 5.53 -16.88 25.46
N ALA A 45 4.78 -17.52 24.57
CA ALA A 45 4.15 -18.82 24.82
C ALA A 45 5.14 -20.01 24.80
N GLY A 46 6.42 -19.76 24.46
CA GLY A 46 7.48 -20.76 24.43
C GLY A 46 7.63 -21.46 23.07
N GLU A 47 7.00 -20.94 22.02
CA GLU A 47 7.21 -21.43 20.67
C GLU A 47 8.57 -20.99 20.11
N VAL A 48 9.07 -21.75 19.14
CA VAL A 48 10.31 -21.41 18.43
C VAL A 48 9.96 -20.53 17.24
N SER A 49 10.73 -19.46 17.04
CA SER A 49 10.57 -18.59 15.87
C SER A 49 10.55 -19.39 14.56
N PRO A 50 9.51 -19.22 13.71
CA PRO A 50 9.42 -19.87 12.41
C PRO A 50 10.29 -19.18 11.34
N ILE A 51 10.91 -18.05 11.67
CA ILE A 51 11.75 -17.25 10.77
C ILE A 51 13.21 -17.26 11.24
N LYS A 52 14.11 -16.63 10.47
CA LYS A 52 15.54 -16.57 10.79
C LYS A 52 15.85 -15.80 12.08
N LYS A 53 15.03 -14.78 12.40
CA LYS A 53 15.18 -13.97 13.62
C LYS A 53 14.91 -14.82 14.86
N THR A 54 15.70 -14.64 15.91
CA THR A 54 15.46 -15.31 17.20
C THR A 54 14.30 -14.66 17.95
N CYS A 55 13.74 -15.33 18.96
CA CYS A 55 12.74 -14.71 19.83
C CYS A 55 13.25 -13.46 20.56
N GLN A 56 14.57 -13.34 20.78
CA GLN A 56 15.16 -12.13 21.33
C GLN A 56 15.16 -10.98 20.32
N ASP A 57 15.47 -11.27 19.05
CA ASP A 57 15.42 -10.26 17.99
C ASP A 57 13.98 -9.80 17.75
N ILE A 58 13.02 -10.74 17.70
CA ILE A 58 11.58 -10.43 17.55
C ILE A 58 11.07 -9.59 18.72
N ALA A 59 11.48 -9.89 19.95
CA ALA A 59 11.13 -9.08 21.11
C ALA A 59 11.69 -7.65 21.00
N ALA A 60 12.93 -7.49 20.54
CA ALA A 60 13.53 -6.18 20.34
C ALA A 60 12.81 -5.38 19.23
N ASP A 61 12.42 -6.04 18.13
CA ASP A 61 11.63 -5.40 17.07
C ASP A 61 10.24 -4.97 17.59
N TYR A 62 9.53 -5.85 18.32
CA TYR A 62 8.24 -5.53 18.93
C TYR A 62 8.34 -4.36 19.93
N GLU A 63 9.39 -4.35 20.77
CA GLU A 63 9.66 -3.25 21.71
C GLU A 63 9.93 -1.94 20.97
N ALA A 64 10.71 -1.97 19.87
CA ALA A 64 11.01 -0.79 19.07
C ALA A 64 9.75 -0.20 18.43
N GLU A 65 8.89 -1.03 17.83
CA GLU A 65 7.60 -0.60 17.26
C GLU A 65 6.69 0.00 18.35
N THR A 66 6.63 -0.64 19.52
CA THR A 66 5.84 -0.14 20.65
C THR A 66 6.35 1.21 21.15
N ASP A 67 7.66 1.37 21.25
CA ASP A 67 8.29 2.62 21.68
C ASP A 67 8.05 3.73 20.64
N GLU A 68 8.12 3.44 19.35
CA GLU A 68 7.84 4.39 18.28
C GLU A 68 6.39 4.88 18.29
N VAL A 69 5.42 3.95 18.38
CA VAL A 69 3.99 4.29 18.44
C VAL A 69 3.70 5.17 19.67
N ASN A 70 4.24 4.83 20.84
CA ASN A 70 4.04 5.62 22.06
C ASN A 70 4.70 7.01 21.96
N GLN A 71 5.93 7.10 21.44
CA GLN A 71 6.60 8.38 21.23
C GLN A 71 5.84 9.27 20.24
N THR A 72 5.28 8.68 19.19
CA THR A 72 4.49 9.42 18.20
C THR A 72 3.19 9.94 18.79
N LEU A 73 2.50 9.14 19.60
CA LEU A 73 1.32 9.59 20.35
C LEU A 73 1.65 10.73 21.32
N ASP A 74 2.78 10.68 22.01
CA ASP A 74 3.26 11.77 22.88
C ASP A 74 3.56 13.06 22.08
N ILE A 75 4.06 12.93 20.84
CA ILE A 75 4.27 14.06 19.93
C ILE A 75 2.92 14.63 19.47
N LEU A 76 1.95 13.77 19.13
CA LEU A 76 0.60 14.20 18.75
C LEU A 76 -0.11 14.94 19.88
N ASP A 77 0.05 14.48 21.14
CA ASP A 77 -0.45 15.19 22.32
C ASP A 77 0.13 16.62 22.39
N GLN A 78 1.44 16.78 22.18
CA GLN A 78 2.09 18.10 22.16
C GLN A 78 1.61 18.99 21.01
N ILE A 79 1.38 18.42 19.82
CA ILE A 79 0.85 19.13 18.66
C ILE A 79 -0.57 19.62 18.94
N GLU A 80 -1.42 18.76 19.50
CA GLU A 80 -2.79 19.11 19.86
C GLU A 80 -2.84 20.20 20.94
N GLU A 81 -2.01 20.12 21.97
CA GLU A 81 -1.90 21.18 22.98
C GLU A 81 -1.45 22.51 22.36
N ALA A 82 -0.47 22.46 21.44
CA ALA A 82 0.00 23.64 20.72
C ALA A 82 -1.11 24.27 19.85
N TYR A 83 -1.90 23.46 19.14
CA TYR A 83 -3.04 23.95 18.37
C TYR A 83 -4.19 24.43 19.26
N ALA A 84 -4.47 23.76 20.37
CA ALA A 84 -5.47 24.17 21.35
C ALA A 84 -5.14 25.55 21.94
N PHE A 85 -3.86 25.86 22.14
CA PHE A 85 -3.40 27.20 22.51
C PHE A 85 -3.48 28.20 21.33
N ALA A 86 -2.94 27.83 20.17
CA ALA A 86 -2.73 28.78 19.08
C ALA A 86 -4.03 29.18 18.36
N LEU A 87 -4.93 28.23 18.09
CA LEU A 87 -6.11 28.45 17.25
C LEU A 87 -7.07 29.50 17.83
N PRO A 88 -7.45 29.49 19.13
CA PRO A 88 -8.31 30.53 19.69
C PRO A 88 -7.69 31.94 19.62
N VAL A 89 -6.39 32.06 19.89
CA VAL A 89 -5.66 33.34 19.82
C VAL A 89 -5.63 33.87 18.39
N LEU A 90 -5.33 33.02 17.41
CA LEU A 90 -5.25 33.38 16.00
C LEU A 90 -6.63 33.74 15.43
N ARG A 91 -7.68 33.00 15.79
CA ARG A 91 -9.08 33.32 15.46
C ARG A 91 -9.46 34.70 15.98
N GLY A 92 -9.16 34.99 17.25
CA GLY A 92 -9.41 36.30 17.86
C GLY A 92 -8.58 37.44 17.24
N ALA A 93 -7.43 37.13 16.67
CA ALA A 93 -6.55 38.08 15.98
C ALA A 93 -6.87 38.25 14.48
N GLY A 94 -7.92 37.61 13.97
CA GLY A 94 -8.42 37.81 12.61
C GLY A 94 -7.91 36.82 11.57
N ALA A 95 -7.40 35.64 11.96
CA ALA A 95 -6.95 34.59 11.03
C ALA A 95 -8.10 33.84 10.34
N GLY A 96 -9.36 34.10 10.71
CA GLY A 96 -10.53 33.34 10.27
C GLY A 96 -10.84 32.14 11.17
N GLN A 97 -11.97 31.47 10.95
CA GLN A 97 -12.41 30.32 11.76
C GLN A 97 -11.54 29.08 11.54
N ASN A 98 -11.05 28.90 10.31
CA ASN A 98 -10.11 27.87 9.90
C ASN A 98 -8.81 28.58 9.44
N PRO A 99 -7.88 28.87 10.36
CA PRO A 99 -6.64 29.55 10.03
C PRO A 99 -5.83 28.75 9.00
N THR A 100 -5.35 29.41 7.95
CA THR A 100 -4.39 28.86 6.98
C THR A 100 -3.02 29.50 7.18
N LYS A 101 -1.98 28.91 6.59
CA LYS A 101 -0.63 29.50 6.58
C LYS A 101 -0.63 30.97 6.11
N GLU A 102 -1.37 31.29 5.06
CA GLU A 102 -1.52 32.64 4.51
C GLU A 102 -2.33 33.57 5.41
N SER A 103 -3.39 33.07 6.06
CA SER A 103 -4.18 33.89 6.97
C SER A 103 -3.38 34.22 8.23
N VAL A 104 -2.68 33.25 8.80
CA VAL A 104 -1.83 33.40 9.98
C VAL A 104 -0.63 34.31 9.71
N ARG A 105 0.01 34.21 8.54
CA ARG A 105 1.08 35.14 8.14
C ARG A 105 0.65 36.60 8.14
N ARG A 106 -0.61 36.90 7.82
CA ARG A 106 -1.18 38.26 7.79
C ARG A 106 -1.58 38.80 9.18
N VAL A 107 -1.66 37.96 10.20
CA VAL A 107 -1.99 38.38 11.57
C VAL A 107 -0.90 39.30 12.14
N SER A 108 -1.33 40.41 12.75
CA SER A 108 -0.45 41.39 13.41
C SER A 108 0.01 40.87 14.79
N ALA A 109 1.31 40.62 14.93
CA ALA A 109 1.92 39.98 16.11
C ALA A 109 2.42 40.99 17.16
N VAL A 110 1.61 41.99 17.51
CA VAL A 110 2.01 43.05 18.46
C VAL A 110 1.97 42.56 19.92
N ARG A 111 1.01 41.69 20.26
CA ARG A 111 0.92 41.12 21.61
C ARG A 111 1.75 39.82 21.70
N PRO A 112 2.44 39.55 22.83
CA PRO A 112 3.28 38.36 22.97
C PRO A 112 2.55 37.03 22.72
N ASP A 113 1.30 36.91 23.17
CA ASP A 113 0.44 35.75 22.96
C ASP A 113 0.18 35.48 21.47
N ILE A 114 -0.13 36.53 20.69
CA ILE A 114 -0.33 36.42 19.23
C ILE A 114 0.98 36.03 18.54
N SER A 115 2.11 36.61 18.95
CA SER A 115 3.42 36.28 18.38
C SER A 115 3.78 34.81 18.60
N GLN A 116 3.57 34.30 19.82
CA GLN A 116 3.81 32.90 20.15
C GLN A 116 2.88 31.95 19.39
N ALA A 117 1.56 32.21 19.40
CA ALA A 117 0.57 31.40 18.68
C ALA A 117 0.88 31.35 17.17
N LYS A 118 1.28 32.48 16.58
CA LYS A 118 1.69 32.55 15.18
C LYS A 118 2.93 31.71 14.88
N SER A 119 3.94 31.75 15.76
CA SER A 119 5.15 30.95 15.60
C SER A 119 4.86 29.46 15.67
N LEU A 120 4.12 29.03 16.69
CA LEU A 120 3.73 27.62 16.88
C LEU A 120 2.96 27.09 15.68
N PHE A 121 1.90 27.80 15.26
CA PHE A 121 1.10 27.38 14.10
C PHE A 121 1.95 27.25 12.83
N LEU A 122 2.80 28.24 12.53
CA LEU A 122 3.61 28.21 11.30
C LEU A 122 4.73 27.17 11.34
N GLN A 123 5.15 26.70 12.51
CA GLN A 123 6.09 25.59 12.66
C GLN A 123 5.41 24.24 12.44
N LEU A 124 4.16 24.09 12.88
CA LEU A 124 3.45 22.81 12.88
C LEU A 124 2.65 22.55 11.61
N VAL A 125 2.05 23.58 11.00
CA VAL A 125 1.11 23.39 9.87
C VAL A 125 1.74 22.77 8.62
N ASP A 126 3.06 22.89 8.47
CA ASP A 126 3.79 22.23 7.37
C ASP A 126 4.23 20.80 7.72
N ILE A 127 4.20 20.43 9.01
CA ILE A 127 4.55 19.09 9.51
C ILE A 127 3.30 18.23 9.57
N LEU A 128 2.25 18.71 10.21
CA LEU A 128 0.95 18.06 10.34
C LEU A 128 -0.15 19.12 10.35
N PRO A 129 -0.87 19.30 9.22
CA PRO A 129 -2.04 20.18 9.13
C PRO A 129 -3.07 19.87 10.21
N VAL A 130 -3.80 20.88 10.66
CA VAL A 130 -4.74 20.78 11.79
C VAL A 130 -5.83 19.74 11.52
N GLU A 131 -6.29 19.68 10.27
CA GLU A 131 -7.31 18.78 9.77
C GLU A 131 -6.87 17.31 9.73
N GLU A 132 -5.57 17.03 9.64
CA GLU A 132 -5.00 15.67 9.56
C GLU A 132 -4.65 15.09 10.93
N VAL A 133 -4.54 15.92 11.97
CA VAL A 133 -4.22 15.47 13.33
C VAL A 133 -5.15 14.36 13.84
N PRO A 134 -6.49 14.43 13.68
CA PRO A 134 -7.38 13.37 14.15
C PRO A 134 -7.16 12.03 13.44
N GLU A 135 -6.94 12.04 12.13
CA GLU A 135 -6.69 10.81 11.35
C GLU A 135 -5.33 10.21 11.73
N ALA A 136 -4.29 11.03 11.86
CA ALA A 136 -2.98 10.57 12.33
C ALA A 136 -3.08 9.92 13.72
N ARG A 137 -3.83 10.54 14.65
CA ARG A 137 -4.04 9.96 15.98
C ARG A 137 -4.79 8.64 15.90
N GLU A 138 -5.89 8.58 15.15
CA GLU A 138 -6.69 7.35 15.00
C GLU A 138 -5.84 6.19 14.47
N ALA A 139 -4.93 6.45 13.52
CA ALA A 139 -4.01 5.44 13.00
C ALA A 139 -3.06 4.88 14.08
N TYR A 140 -2.38 5.75 14.84
CA TYR A 140 -1.43 5.31 15.89
C TYR A 140 -2.13 4.72 17.12
N GLU A 141 -3.33 5.19 17.47
CA GLU A 141 -4.16 4.56 18.50
C GLU A 141 -4.65 3.18 18.05
N GLY A 142 -5.03 3.02 16.78
CA GLY A 142 -5.37 1.73 16.20
C GLY A 142 -4.20 0.73 16.25
N LEU A 143 -2.98 1.18 15.91
CA LEU A 143 -1.78 0.37 16.08
C LEU A 143 -1.53 -0.01 17.54
N ARG A 144 -1.65 0.92 18.49
CA ARG A 144 -1.47 0.64 19.92
C ARG A 144 -2.51 -0.34 20.46
N ASP A 145 -3.78 -0.11 20.16
CA ASP A 145 -4.91 -0.78 20.80
C ASP A 145 -5.23 -2.13 20.16
N TYR A 146 -4.89 -2.30 18.87
CA TYR A 146 -5.12 -3.53 18.11
C TYR A 146 -3.83 -4.12 17.52
N GLY A 147 -3.06 -3.34 16.76
CA GLY A 147 -1.85 -3.80 16.05
C GLY A 147 -0.81 -4.46 16.98
N LEU A 148 -0.49 -3.79 18.08
CA LEU A 148 0.51 -4.17 19.07
C LEU A 148 -0.09 -4.90 20.27
N ASN A 149 -1.40 -5.15 20.28
CA ASN A 149 -2.07 -5.78 21.40
C ASN A 149 -1.89 -7.30 21.38
N LEU A 150 -1.04 -7.81 22.29
CA LEU A 150 -0.70 -9.22 22.39
C LEU A 150 -1.91 -10.14 22.66
N GLU A 151 -3.01 -9.62 23.18
CA GLU A 151 -4.22 -10.39 23.51
C GLU A 151 -5.32 -10.27 22.44
N PHE A 152 -5.15 -9.41 21.43
CA PHE A 152 -6.16 -9.19 20.41
C PHE A 152 -6.12 -10.31 19.35
N ARG A 153 -7.23 -11.06 19.22
CA ARG A 153 -7.35 -12.23 18.30
C ARG A 153 -8.71 -12.23 17.58
N PRO A 154 -9.00 -11.22 16.74
CA PRO A 154 -10.33 -11.07 16.12
C PRO A 154 -10.68 -12.21 15.16
N ARG A 155 -9.67 -12.81 14.52
CA ARG A 155 -9.87 -13.80 13.47
C ARG A 155 -10.48 -15.11 13.98
N GLU A 156 -10.09 -15.56 15.18
CA GLU A 156 -10.53 -16.84 15.75
C GLU A 156 -12.06 -16.93 15.86
N ASP A 157 -12.72 -15.80 16.11
CA ASP A 157 -14.17 -15.71 16.26
C ASP A 157 -14.92 -15.39 14.95
N ILE A 158 -14.23 -14.85 13.94
CA ILE A 158 -14.85 -14.30 12.73
C ILE A 158 -14.68 -15.26 11.54
N VAL A 159 -13.45 -15.58 11.15
CA VAL A 159 -13.17 -16.22 9.86
C VAL A 159 -13.32 -17.74 9.95
N GLY A 160 -12.83 -18.34 11.04
CA GLY A 160 -13.00 -19.77 11.32
C GLY A 160 -12.22 -20.70 10.38
N ASP A 161 -11.10 -20.23 9.82
CA ASP A 161 -10.26 -20.96 8.85
C ASP A 161 -9.01 -21.61 9.50
N ASP A 162 -8.41 -22.58 8.81
CA ASP A 162 -7.14 -23.19 9.23
C ASP A 162 -5.95 -22.44 8.63
N LEU A 163 -5.32 -21.57 9.41
CA LEU A 163 -4.19 -20.77 8.95
C LEU A 163 -3.02 -21.59 8.37
N SER A 164 -2.90 -22.88 8.71
CA SER A 164 -1.81 -23.74 8.21
C SER A 164 -2.04 -24.24 6.79
N ASP A 165 -3.27 -24.21 6.29
CA ASP A 165 -3.64 -24.65 4.94
C ASP A 165 -3.81 -23.46 3.99
N GLY A 166 -2.77 -23.14 3.22
CA GLY A 166 -2.83 -22.11 2.17
C GLY A 166 -3.50 -22.55 0.88
N THR A 167 -4.26 -23.65 0.90
CA THR A 167 -5.12 -24.10 -0.21
C THR A 167 -6.56 -24.30 0.23
N GLU A 168 -6.89 -23.98 1.48
CA GLU A 168 -8.25 -24.06 1.99
C GLU A 168 -9.20 -23.18 1.17
N GLN A 169 -10.35 -23.74 0.80
CA GLN A 169 -11.42 -23.07 0.07
C GLN A 169 -12.70 -23.06 0.90
N GLY A 170 -13.64 -22.17 0.56
CA GLY A 170 -14.97 -22.15 1.18
C GLY A 170 -15.05 -21.38 2.51
N TYR A 171 -14.04 -20.56 2.82
CA TYR A 171 -14.09 -19.56 3.89
C TYR A 171 -14.13 -18.15 3.31
N GLY A 172 -14.41 -17.14 4.13
CA GLY A 172 -14.64 -15.78 3.66
C GLY A 172 -16.10 -15.50 3.33
N ASN A 173 -16.35 -14.35 2.70
CA ASN A 173 -17.69 -13.96 2.25
C ASN A 173 -17.62 -13.04 1.02
N PRO A 174 -18.74 -12.74 0.34
CA PRO A 174 -18.75 -11.88 -0.84
C PRO A 174 -18.75 -10.37 -0.51
N ASP A 175 -18.64 -9.97 0.77
CA ASP A 175 -18.65 -8.56 1.16
C ASP A 175 -17.26 -7.93 1.03
N VAL A 176 -16.90 -7.57 -0.19
CA VAL A 176 -15.66 -6.86 -0.53
C VAL A 176 -15.64 -5.40 -0.04
N HIS A 177 -16.78 -4.88 0.45
CA HIS A 177 -16.92 -3.53 0.99
C HIS A 177 -16.83 -3.48 2.52
N ALA A 178 -16.66 -4.62 3.19
CA ALA A 178 -16.66 -4.70 4.64
C ALA A 178 -15.61 -3.79 5.28
N THR A 179 -15.95 -3.24 6.45
CA THR A 179 -15.10 -2.39 7.30
C THR A 179 -14.69 -1.09 6.60
N ASP A 180 -13.43 -0.94 6.15
CA ASP A 180 -12.97 0.18 5.34
C ASP A 180 -12.58 -0.26 3.91
N PRO A 181 -13.33 0.16 2.87
CA PRO A 181 -12.98 -0.06 1.47
C PRO A 181 -12.27 1.13 0.80
N ARG A 182 -11.86 2.17 1.54
CA ARG A 182 -11.31 3.42 1.01
C ARG A 182 -10.12 3.21 0.09
N HIS A 183 -9.05 2.61 0.62
CA HIS A 183 -7.80 2.40 -0.09
C HIS A 183 -7.97 1.54 -1.36
N GLY A 184 -8.71 0.43 -1.28
CA GLY A 184 -8.99 -0.42 -2.45
C GLY A 184 -9.81 0.27 -3.53
N THR A 185 -10.73 1.17 -3.16
CA THR A 185 -11.49 2.01 -4.10
C THR A 185 -10.57 3.02 -4.79
N HIS A 186 -9.63 3.62 -4.05
CA HIS A 186 -8.64 4.56 -4.58
C HIS A 186 -7.74 3.90 -5.63
N VAL A 187 -7.15 2.76 -5.28
CA VAL A 187 -6.34 1.91 -6.16
C VAL A 187 -7.10 1.51 -7.42
N SER A 188 -8.36 1.06 -7.28
CA SER A 188 -9.19 0.64 -8.42
C SER A 188 -9.51 1.80 -9.37
N GLY A 189 -9.72 3.00 -8.82
CA GLY A 189 -9.97 4.21 -9.60
C GLY A 189 -8.79 4.60 -10.50
N ILE A 190 -7.57 4.47 -10.00
CA ILE A 190 -6.35 4.74 -10.77
C ILE A 190 -6.29 3.84 -12.02
N ILE A 191 -6.63 2.55 -11.86
CA ILE A 191 -6.62 1.59 -12.96
C ILE A 191 -7.75 1.89 -13.95
N GLY A 192 -8.98 1.99 -13.46
CA GLY A 192 -10.19 1.78 -14.27
C GLY A 192 -11.33 2.80 -14.09
N ALA A 193 -11.10 3.95 -13.46
CA ALA A 193 -12.13 5.00 -13.40
C ALA A 193 -12.63 5.36 -14.81
N VAL A 194 -13.95 5.50 -14.95
CA VAL A 194 -14.62 5.66 -16.25
C VAL A 194 -14.13 6.94 -16.94
N ARG A 195 -13.40 6.74 -18.03
CA ARG A 195 -12.82 7.84 -18.79
C ARG A 195 -13.87 8.67 -19.53
N GLY A 196 -13.66 9.99 -19.61
CA GLY A 196 -14.40 10.89 -20.48
C GLY A 196 -15.86 11.15 -20.08
N ASN A 197 -16.26 10.82 -18.85
CA ASN A 197 -17.60 11.11 -18.33
C ASN A 197 -17.74 12.54 -17.75
N GLY A 198 -16.64 13.29 -17.65
CA GLY A 198 -16.61 14.67 -17.12
C GLY A 198 -16.67 14.78 -15.60
N LEU A 199 -16.45 13.69 -14.86
CA LEU A 199 -16.45 13.63 -13.39
C LEU A 199 -15.11 13.12 -12.88
N GLY A 200 -14.55 13.78 -11.85
CA GLY A 200 -13.38 13.27 -11.14
C GLY A 200 -12.15 13.06 -12.01
N ILE A 201 -11.78 11.80 -12.20
CA ILE A 201 -10.56 11.35 -12.88
C ILE A 201 -10.84 10.38 -14.03
N ASP A 202 -9.88 10.31 -14.95
CA ASP A 202 -9.82 9.29 -15.98
C ASP A 202 -8.84 8.19 -15.54
N GLY A 203 -9.30 6.94 -15.39
CA GLY A 203 -8.42 5.81 -15.11
C GLY A 203 -7.43 5.56 -16.26
N ILE A 204 -6.33 4.88 -15.99
CA ILE A 204 -5.29 4.63 -16.99
C ILE A 204 -5.81 3.74 -18.13
N ALA A 205 -6.54 2.67 -17.81
CA ALA A 205 -7.05 1.70 -18.77
C ALA A 205 -8.54 1.91 -19.05
N THR A 206 -8.96 1.61 -20.28
CA THR A 206 -10.38 1.60 -20.68
C THR A 206 -10.87 0.17 -20.80
N ASN A 207 -12.14 -0.10 -20.49
CA ASN A 207 -12.78 -1.42 -20.63
C ASN A 207 -12.10 -2.55 -19.83
N VAL A 208 -11.55 -2.22 -18.66
CA VAL A 208 -11.05 -3.21 -17.72
C VAL A 208 -12.15 -3.67 -16.78
N LYS A 209 -12.09 -4.94 -16.37
CA LYS A 209 -12.88 -5.45 -15.24
C LYS A 209 -11.99 -5.47 -14.00
N ILE A 210 -12.54 -5.06 -12.87
CA ILE A 210 -11.86 -5.08 -11.58
C ILE A 210 -12.48 -6.21 -10.75
N MET A 211 -11.61 -7.04 -10.17
CA MET A 211 -11.95 -8.09 -9.21
C MET A 211 -11.36 -7.65 -7.87
N ALA A 212 -12.23 -7.36 -6.89
CA ALA A 212 -11.81 -6.87 -5.58
C ALA A 212 -11.53 -8.05 -4.65
N LEU A 213 -10.30 -8.16 -4.16
CA LEU A 213 -9.89 -9.21 -3.21
C LEU A 213 -9.46 -8.58 -1.90
N ARG A 214 -10.25 -8.79 -0.85
CA ARG A 214 -9.93 -8.30 0.48
C ARG A 214 -9.13 -9.37 1.23
N ALA A 215 -7.83 -9.13 1.35
CA ALA A 215 -6.88 -9.98 2.09
C ALA A 215 -6.09 -9.21 3.17
N VAL A 216 -6.26 -7.88 3.24
CA VAL A 216 -5.47 -6.98 4.08
C VAL A 216 -6.39 -6.27 5.08
N PRO A 217 -6.22 -6.48 6.40
CA PRO A 217 -6.92 -5.78 7.46
C PRO A 217 -6.21 -4.44 7.80
N ASP A 218 -6.76 -3.68 8.75
CA ASP A 218 -6.05 -2.60 9.43
C ASP A 218 -5.05 -3.24 10.42
N GLY A 219 -3.85 -3.52 9.93
CA GLY A 219 -2.81 -4.32 10.56
C GLY A 219 -2.07 -5.13 9.50
N ASP A 220 -1.31 -6.15 9.91
CA ASP A 220 -0.59 -6.99 8.94
C ASP A 220 -1.47 -8.12 8.41
N GLU A 221 -1.49 -8.25 7.09
CA GLU A 221 -2.12 -9.38 6.40
C GLU A 221 -1.47 -10.71 6.77
N ARG A 222 -2.25 -11.79 6.65
CA ARG A 222 -1.75 -13.14 6.88
C ARG A 222 -1.30 -13.75 5.56
N ASP A 223 -0.15 -14.44 5.59
CA ASP A 223 0.44 -15.07 4.39
C ASP A 223 -0.55 -15.99 3.66
N LYS A 224 -1.42 -16.67 4.41
CA LYS A 224 -2.48 -17.51 3.86
C LYS A 224 -3.49 -16.70 3.03
N ASP A 225 -3.96 -15.56 3.54
CA ASP A 225 -4.99 -14.76 2.85
C ASP A 225 -4.43 -14.18 1.56
N VAL A 226 -3.18 -13.74 1.57
CA VAL A 226 -2.45 -13.32 0.35
C VAL A 226 -2.35 -14.47 -0.64
N ALA A 227 -1.90 -15.64 -0.19
CA ALA A 227 -1.74 -16.81 -1.04
C ALA A 227 -3.07 -17.27 -1.68
N ASN A 228 -4.15 -17.27 -0.90
CA ASN A 228 -5.49 -17.64 -1.38
C ASN A 228 -6.10 -16.58 -2.30
N ALA A 229 -5.89 -15.29 -2.03
CA ALA A 229 -6.29 -14.22 -2.92
C ALA A 229 -5.58 -14.31 -4.29
N ILE A 230 -4.28 -14.60 -4.30
CA ILE A 230 -3.54 -14.81 -5.55
C ILE A 230 -4.13 -15.99 -6.34
N ARG A 231 -4.35 -17.14 -5.70
CA ARG A 231 -4.95 -18.31 -6.38
C ARG A 231 -6.34 -18.01 -6.91
N TYR A 232 -7.20 -17.41 -6.08
CA TYR A 232 -8.54 -17.00 -6.49
C TYR A 232 -8.50 -16.07 -7.70
N ALA A 233 -7.59 -15.09 -7.73
CA ALA A 233 -7.45 -14.18 -8.86
C ALA A 233 -7.12 -14.94 -10.15
N VAL A 234 -6.14 -15.85 -10.09
CA VAL A 234 -5.71 -16.67 -11.22
C VAL A 234 -6.86 -17.57 -11.71
N ASP A 235 -7.50 -18.29 -10.79
CA ASP A 235 -8.60 -19.23 -11.09
C ASP A 235 -9.82 -18.52 -11.70
N ASN A 236 -10.06 -17.26 -11.31
CA ASN A 236 -11.13 -16.42 -11.85
C ASN A 236 -10.70 -15.58 -13.05
N GLY A 237 -9.55 -15.88 -13.67
CA GLY A 237 -9.14 -15.34 -14.96
C GLY A 237 -8.55 -13.93 -14.93
N ALA A 238 -7.96 -13.52 -13.80
CA ALA A 238 -7.17 -12.30 -13.74
C ALA A 238 -5.95 -12.41 -14.66
N HIS A 239 -5.72 -11.41 -15.50
CA HIS A 239 -4.50 -11.28 -16.31
C HIS A 239 -3.41 -10.51 -15.57
N ILE A 240 -3.82 -9.65 -14.64
CA ILE A 240 -2.97 -8.78 -13.83
C ILE A 240 -3.47 -8.83 -12.39
N ILE A 241 -2.58 -9.02 -11.42
CA ILE A 241 -2.85 -8.90 -9.98
C ILE A 241 -2.08 -7.69 -9.46
N ASN A 242 -2.81 -6.71 -8.97
CA ASN A 242 -2.24 -5.53 -8.31
C ASN A 242 -2.24 -5.73 -6.79
N MET A 243 -1.06 -5.70 -6.18
CA MET A 243 -0.87 -5.85 -4.74
C MET A 243 -0.32 -4.54 -4.17
N SER A 244 -1.17 -3.83 -3.43
CA SER A 244 -0.87 -2.52 -2.82
C SER A 244 -0.80 -2.64 -1.30
N PHE A 245 0.05 -3.54 -0.80
CA PHE A 245 0.26 -3.82 0.62
C PHE A 245 1.66 -4.37 0.81
N GLY A 246 2.11 -4.47 2.06
CA GLY A 246 3.32 -5.17 2.42
C GLY A 246 3.56 -5.13 3.92
N LYS A 247 4.47 -5.99 4.40
CA LYS A 247 4.82 -6.11 5.82
C LYS A 247 6.28 -6.55 6.02
N GLY A 248 6.81 -6.29 7.21
CA GLY A 248 8.19 -6.62 7.56
C GLY A 248 8.45 -8.11 7.86
N PHE A 249 7.41 -8.92 8.11
CA PHE A 249 7.57 -10.31 8.55
C PHE A 249 6.61 -11.26 7.81
N SER A 250 7.09 -12.44 7.39
CA SER A 250 6.29 -13.45 6.69
C SER A 250 6.65 -14.87 7.16
N PRO A 251 6.10 -15.34 8.29
CA PRO A 251 6.45 -16.64 8.87
C PRO A 251 6.06 -17.84 8.01
N ARG A 252 5.06 -17.67 7.13
CA ARG A 252 4.58 -18.68 6.19
C ARG A 252 4.79 -18.22 4.74
N LYS A 253 5.89 -17.52 4.47
CA LYS A 253 6.31 -17.09 3.13
C LYS A 253 6.22 -18.21 2.07
N PHE A 254 6.45 -19.46 2.45
CA PHE A 254 6.32 -20.59 1.52
C PHE A 254 4.92 -20.74 0.90
N LEU A 255 3.85 -20.34 1.59
CA LEU A 255 2.48 -20.34 1.04
C LEU A 255 2.33 -19.30 -0.06
N VAL A 256 2.88 -18.10 0.16
CA VAL A 256 2.88 -17.00 -0.79
C VAL A 256 3.78 -17.32 -1.98
N ASP A 257 4.98 -17.85 -1.75
CA ASP A 257 5.89 -18.30 -2.79
C ASP A 257 5.25 -19.36 -3.71
N ASP A 258 4.47 -20.28 -3.15
CA ASP A 258 3.73 -21.28 -3.94
C ASP A 258 2.62 -20.63 -4.79
N ALA A 259 1.88 -19.68 -4.22
CA ALA A 259 0.85 -18.94 -4.94
C ALA A 259 1.42 -18.05 -6.06
N VAL A 260 2.57 -17.41 -5.81
CA VAL A 260 3.28 -16.59 -6.81
C VAL A 260 3.79 -17.47 -7.95
N ARG A 261 4.34 -18.65 -7.67
CA ARG A 261 4.70 -19.63 -8.71
C ARG A 261 3.47 -20.06 -9.51
N TYR A 262 2.36 -20.32 -8.83
CA TYR A 262 1.11 -20.66 -9.47
C TYR A 262 0.65 -19.56 -10.45
N ALA A 263 0.68 -18.29 -10.03
CA ALA A 263 0.36 -17.16 -10.91
C ALA A 263 1.34 -17.01 -12.09
N ASP A 264 2.64 -17.17 -11.85
CA ASP A 264 3.69 -17.16 -12.88
C ASP A 264 3.43 -18.24 -13.95
N ASP A 265 3.17 -19.48 -13.53
CA ASP A 265 2.93 -20.62 -14.41
C ASP A 265 1.63 -20.47 -15.24
N HIS A 266 0.68 -19.66 -14.76
CA HIS A 266 -0.56 -19.31 -15.48
C HIS A 266 -0.43 -18.03 -16.31
N GLY A 267 0.77 -17.43 -16.38
CA GLY A 267 1.03 -16.25 -17.19
C GLY A 267 0.33 -14.99 -16.69
N VAL A 268 0.12 -14.88 -15.37
CA VAL A 268 -0.50 -13.71 -14.74
C VAL A 268 0.59 -12.71 -14.35
N LEU A 269 0.39 -11.44 -14.71
CA LEU A 269 1.31 -10.36 -14.33
C LEU A 269 1.01 -9.87 -12.92
N MET A 270 1.95 -10.03 -12.00
CA MET A 270 1.88 -9.50 -10.64
C MET A 270 2.58 -8.14 -10.59
N VAL A 271 1.89 -7.14 -10.03
CA VAL A 271 2.41 -5.79 -9.85
C VAL A 271 2.29 -5.43 -8.38
N HIS A 272 3.42 -5.17 -7.73
CA HIS A 272 3.52 -5.01 -6.29
C HIS A 272 4.10 -3.64 -5.91
N ALA A 273 3.60 -3.09 -4.81
CA ALA A 273 4.07 -1.84 -4.22
C ALA A 273 5.33 -2.08 -3.37
N ALA A 274 6.40 -1.31 -3.58
CA ALA A 274 7.68 -1.52 -2.89
C ALA A 274 7.64 -1.32 -1.37
N GLY A 275 6.63 -0.64 -0.84
CA GLY A 275 6.53 -0.24 0.57
C GLY A 275 6.93 1.23 0.78
N ASN A 276 6.65 1.75 1.97
CA ASN A 276 6.61 3.18 2.26
C ASN A 276 7.55 3.62 3.41
N ASP A 277 8.62 2.86 3.67
CA ASP A 277 9.52 3.05 4.80
C ASP A 277 10.78 3.88 4.44
N GLY A 278 10.95 4.18 3.14
CA GLY A 278 12.14 4.86 2.63
C GLY A 278 13.40 4.00 2.68
N GLU A 279 13.25 2.69 2.67
CA GLU A 279 14.32 1.72 2.90
C GLU A 279 14.84 1.02 1.62
N ASP A 280 16.05 0.46 1.73
CA ASP A 280 16.64 -0.40 0.70
C ASP A 280 16.20 -1.86 0.88
N ILE A 281 15.22 -2.30 0.10
CA ILE A 281 14.66 -3.65 0.16
C ILE A 281 15.52 -4.70 -0.56
N ASP A 282 16.71 -4.34 -1.07
CA ASP A 282 17.73 -5.33 -1.44
C ASP A 282 18.40 -5.94 -0.19
N ILE A 283 18.36 -5.25 0.95
CA ILE A 283 18.99 -5.67 2.22
C ILE A 283 18.01 -5.82 3.37
N GLY A 284 16.89 -5.08 3.35
CA GLY A 284 15.80 -5.19 4.31
C GLY A 284 14.77 -6.26 3.93
N ASP A 285 13.93 -6.63 4.90
CA ASP A 285 12.80 -7.54 4.70
C ASP A 285 11.53 -6.72 4.37
N ASN A 286 10.94 -6.97 3.21
CA ASN A 286 9.60 -6.48 2.84
C ASN A 286 8.88 -7.60 2.07
N PHE A 287 7.69 -7.96 2.51
CA PHE A 287 6.93 -9.08 1.98
C PHE A 287 5.54 -8.66 1.50
N PRO A 288 5.01 -9.30 0.44
CA PRO A 288 5.68 -10.28 -0.41
C PRO A 288 6.83 -9.65 -1.22
N THR A 289 7.69 -10.50 -1.77
CA THR A 289 8.89 -10.09 -2.50
C THR A 289 8.99 -10.86 -3.80
N PRO A 290 9.59 -10.31 -4.87
CA PRO A 290 9.80 -11.03 -6.13
C PRO A 290 10.73 -12.24 -5.98
N PHE A 291 11.43 -12.41 -4.86
CA PHE A 291 12.39 -13.50 -4.66
C PHE A 291 11.80 -14.64 -3.81
N PHE A 292 11.82 -15.84 -4.35
CA PHE A 292 11.47 -17.06 -3.64
C PHE A 292 12.53 -17.44 -2.59
N ASN A 293 12.16 -18.31 -1.65
CA ASN A 293 13.09 -18.83 -0.63
C ASN A 293 14.31 -19.59 -1.21
N ASP A 294 14.22 -20.10 -2.43
CA ASP A 294 15.32 -20.75 -3.14
C ASP A 294 16.21 -19.76 -3.92
N GLY A 295 15.90 -18.47 -3.86
CA GLY A 295 16.65 -17.37 -4.48
C GLY A 295 16.27 -17.07 -5.93
N PHE A 296 15.36 -17.83 -6.54
CA PHE A 296 14.86 -17.50 -7.87
C PHE A 296 13.90 -16.30 -7.79
N ARG A 297 13.87 -15.51 -8.87
CA ARG A 297 12.92 -14.40 -9.01
C ARG A 297 11.68 -14.86 -9.77
N ALA A 298 10.50 -14.43 -9.34
CA ALA A 298 9.28 -14.53 -10.12
C ALA A 298 9.46 -13.86 -11.50
N SER A 299 8.96 -14.52 -12.54
CA SER A 299 9.17 -14.11 -13.94
C SER A 299 8.23 -12.99 -14.36
N ASN A 300 6.97 -13.04 -13.91
CA ASN A 300 5.91 -12.10 -14.25
C ASN A 300 5.61 -11.17 -13.06
N TRP A 301 6.66 -10.66 -12.40
CA TRP A 301 6.53 -9.72 -11.28
C TRP A 301 7.12 -8.36 -11.61
N ILE A 302 6.42 -7.27 -11.30
CA ILE A 302 6.93 -5.90 -11.34
C ILE A 302 6.84 -5.27 -9.96
N GLU A 303 7.99 -4.95 -9.39
CA GLU A 303 8.10 -4.23 -8.13
C GLU A 303 8.16 -2.71 -8.37
N VAL A 304 7.27 -1.94 -7.75
CA VAL A 304 7.02 -0.54 -8.12
C VAL A 304 7.32 0.42 -6.97
N GLY A 305 8.32 1.28 -7.18
CA GLY A 305 8.60 2.44 -6.33
C GLY A 305 7.73 3.66 -6.67
N ALA A 306 7.58 4.59 -5.74
CA ALA A 306 6.76 5.79 -5.87
C ALA A 306 7.58 6.99 -6.34
N ALA A 307 7.13 7.61 -7.44
CA ALA A 307 7.69 8.84 -7.97
C ALA A 307 6.87 10.06 -7.54
N ASN A 308 7.58 11.11 -7.16
CA ASN A 308 7.04 12.45 -6.89
C ASN A 308 6.90 13.25 -8.19
N TRP A 309 5.99 14.23 -8.22
CA TRP A 309 5.89 15.21 -9.32
C TRP A 309 7.07 16.20 -9.35
N GLN A 310 7.80 16.35 -8.25
CA GLN A 310 8.98 17.20 -8.12
C GLN A 310 10.23 16.50 -8.68
N VAL A 311 10.79 17.03 -9.76
CA VAL A 311 11.91 16.39 -10.49
C VAL A 311 13.19 16.26 -9.64
N ASP A 312 13.48 17.23 -8.77
CA ASP A 312 14.69 17.23 -7.93
C ASP A 312 14.62 16.24 -6.75
N SER A 313 13.43 15.72 -6.49
CA SER A 313 13.05 14.70 -5.49
C SER A 313 12.18 13.61 -6.14
N LEU A 314 12.56 13.19 -7.36
CA LEU A 314 11.75 12.29 -8.18
C LEU A 314 11.36 11.01 -7.47
N ALA A 315 12.23 10.40 -6.65
CA ALA A 315 11.81 9.33 -5.76
C ALA A 315 11.13 9.95 -4.53
N ALA A 316 9.91 9.51 -4.22
CA ALA A 316 9.23 9.94 -3.01
C ALA A 316 10.06 9.59 -1.77
N THR A 317 10.09 10.47 -0.77
CA THR A 317 10.92 10.27 0.43
C THR A 317 10.58 8.99 1.18
N PHE A 318 9.32 8.56 1.14
CA PHE A 318 8.86 7.32 1.76
C PHE A 318 9.07 6.09 0.86
N SER A 319 9.37 6.23 -0.44
CA SER A 319 9.40 5.05 -1.32
C SER A 319 10.53 4.12 -0.93
N ASN A 320 10.21 2.85 -0.66
CA ASN A 320 11.23 1.81 -0.67
C ASN A 320 11.88 1.72 -2.06
N TYR A 321 13.15 1.33 -2.08
CA TYR A 321 13.99 1.28 -3.26
C TYR A 321 14.90 0.04 -3.21
N GLY A 322 15.53 -0.30 -4.34
CA GLY A 322 16.47 -1.41 -4.40
C GLY A 322 16.98 -1.59 -5.82
N GLN A 323 18.29 -1.72 -6.00
CA GLN A 323 18.89 -1.86 -7.33
C GLN A 323 18.54 -3.22 -7.97
N ASN A 324 18.14 -4.21 -7.16
CA ASN A 324 17.81 -5.55 -7.62
C ASN A 324 16.31 -5.88 -7.44
N ALA A 325 15.70 -5.47 -6.34
CA ALA A 325 14.31 -5.77 -6.01
C ALA A 325 13.34 -4.88 -6.80
N VAL A 326 13.49 -3.54 -6.72
CA VAL A 326 12.57 -2.58 -7.36
C VAL A 326 12.83 -2.49 -8.85
N ASP A 327 11.81 -2.77 -9.67
CA ASP A 327 11.95 -2.82 -11.12
C ASP A 327 11.94 -1.41 -11.74
N LEU A 328 10.95 -0.60 -11.39
CA LEU A 328 10.77 0.77 -11.91
C LEU A 328 10.01 1.66 -10.92
N PHE A 329 9.97 2.95 -11.22
CA PHE A 329 9.17 3.93 -10.47
C PHE A 329 7.91 4.35 -11.24
N SER A 330 6.88 4.78 -10.52
CA SER A 330 5.62 5.25 -11.09
C SER A 330 5.00 6.34 -10.22
N PRO A 331 4.22 7.30 -10.76
CA PRO A 331 3.62 8.38 -9.95
C PRO A 331 2.87 7.85 -8.73
N GLY A 332 3.26 8.29 -7.54
CA GLY A 332 2.71 7.81 -6.27
C GLY A 332 2.61 8.86 -5.17
N VAL A 333 2.63 10.15 -5.52
CA VAL A 333 2.46 11.26 -4.57
C VAL A 333 1.40 12.21 -5.15
N ASP A 334 0.51 12.72 -4.30
CA ASP A 334 -0.62 13.62 -4.59
C ASP A 334 -1.56 13.05 -5.66
N ILE A 335 -1.79 11.74 -5.60
CA ILE A 335 -2.59 11.02 -6.60
C ILE A 335 -4.06 11.16 -6.23
N LEU A 336 -4.77 11.97 -7.01
CA LEU A 336 -6.23 12.07 -6.92
C LEU A 336 -6.88 10.81 -7.50
N SER A 337 -7.75 10.15 -6.75
CA SER A 337 -8.57 9.03 -7.23
C SER A 337 -9.92 8.94 -6.55
N THR A 338 -10.71 7.94 -6.90
CA THR A 338 -12.05 7.67 -6.35
C THR A 338 -11.96 7.08 -4.94
N VAL A 339 -12.81 7.54 -4.02
CA VAL A 339 -13.03 6.90 -2.73
C VAL A 339 -14.53 6.59 -2.54
N PRO A 340 -14.92 5.77 -1.55
CA PRO A 340 -16.32 5.45 -1.29
C PRO A 340 -17.20 6.69 -1.13
N GLY A 341 -18.50 6.55 -1.37
CA GLY A 341 -19.44 7.66 -1.23
C GLY A 341 -19.54 8.60 -2.44
N SER A 342 -18.96 8.24 -3.60
CA SER A 342 -18.87 9.09 -4.80
C SER A 342 -17.98 10.31 -4.60
N GLU A 343 -16.93 10.15 -3.81
CA GLU A 343 -15.97 11.20 -3.47
C GLU A 343 -14.60 10.92 -4.12
N TYR A 344 -13.70 11.89 -3.96
CA TYR A 344 -12.34 11.82 -4.49
C TYR A 344 -11.36 12.34 -3.46
N GLU A 345 -10.24 11.65 -3.32
CA GLU A 345 -9.20 11.97 -2.35
C GLU A 345 -7.81 11.87 -2.96
N ARG A 346 -6.86 12.61 -2.39
CA ARG A 346 -5.46 12.57 -2.78
C ARG A 346 -4.70 11.73 -1.78
N GLU A 347 -4.01 10.71 -2.28
CA GLU A 347 -3.21 9.82 -1.45
C GLU A 347 -1.78 9.71 -1.99
N ASP A 348 -0.89 9.36 -1.07
CA ASP A 348 0.53 9.12 -1.29
C ASP A 348 0.83 7.65 -0.99
N GLY A 349 1.63 7.01 -1.83
CA GLY A 349 2.09 5.65 -1.57
C GLY A 349 2.62 4.93 -2.80
N THR A 350 3.49 3.95 -2.57
CA THR A 350 3.78 2.91 -3.57
C THR A 350 2.52 2.14 -3.97
N SER A 351 1.54 2.07 -3.05
CA SER A 351 0.18 1.59 -3.28
C SER A 351 -0.58 2.34 -4.38
N MET A 352 -0.27 3.61 -4.63
CA MET A 352 -0.84 4.42 -5.73
C MET A 352 0.04 4.33 -6.99
N ALA A 353 1.34 4.09 -6.83
CA ALA A 353 2.27 3.89 -7.94
C ALA A 353 2.03 2.58 -8.70
N SER A 354 1.81 1.49 -7.96
CA SER A 354 1.52 0.14 -8.48
C SER A 354 0.32 0.09 -9.45
N PRO A 355 -0.88 0.64 -9.13
CA PRO A 355 -2.03 0.62 -10.03
C PRO A 355 -1.85 1.44 -11.31
N VAL A 356 -0.98 2.45 -11.32
CA VAL A 356 -0.62 3.12 -12.58
C VAL A 356 0.08 2.13 -13.52
N VAL A 357 1.02 1.32 -13.01
CA VAL A 357 1.72 0.30 -13.81
C VAL A 357 0.76 -0.80 -14.26
N SER A 358 -0.10 -1.28 -13.35
CA SER A 358 -1.18 -2.23 -13.68
C SER A 358 -2.09 -1.70 -14.78
N GLY A 359 -2.45 -0.42 -14.73
CA GLY A 359 -3.23 0.25 -15.77
C GLY A 359 -2.53 0.31 -17.12
N VAL A 360 -1.21 0.61 -17.16
CA VAL A 360 -0.44 0.59 -18.41
C VAL A 360 -0.32 -0.83 -18.96
N ALA A 361 -0.09 -1.83 -18.10
CA ALA A 361 -0.09 -3.23 -18.49
C ALA A 361 -1.44 -3.65 -19.10
N ALA A 362 -2.55 -3.29 -18.46
CA ALA A 362 -3.89 -3.58 -18.96
C ALA A 362 -4.16 -2.89 -20.32
N LEU A 363 -3.69 -1.66 -20.49
CA LEU A 363 -3.75 -0.96 -21.77
C LEU A 363 -2.98 -1.73 -22.85
N LEU A 364 -1.76 -2.20 -22.57
CA LEU A 364 -0.98 -2.99 -23.52
C LEU A 364 -1.69 -4.30 -23.88
N MET A 365 -2.14 -5.07 -22.88
CA MET A 365 -2.84 -6.34 -23.11
C MET A 365 -4.14 -6.14 -23.89
N ALA A 366 -4.85 -5.02 -23.71
CA ALA A 366 -6.05 -4.70 -24.48
C ALA A 366 -5.77 -4.38 -25.96
N TYR A 367 -4.68 -3.66 -26.26
CA TYR A 367 -4.31 -3.30 -27.63
C TYR A 367 -3.52 -4.39 -28.37
N PHE A 368 -2.79 -5.21 -27.62
CA PHE A 368 -1.90 -6.27 -28.13
C PHE A 368 -2.21 -7.60 -27.43
N PRO A 369 -3.36 -8.22 -27.71
CA PRO A 369 -3.88 -9.37 -26.94
C PRO A 369 -3.08 -10.66 -27.09
N ASN A 370 -2.07 -10.68 -27.96
CA ASN A 370 -1.15 -11.82 -28.12
C ASN A 370 0.09 -11.70 -27.23
N LEU A 371 0.31 -10.56 -26.56
CA LEU A 371 1.42 -10.41 -25.63
C LEU A 371 1.14 -11.22 -24.38
N ASP A 372 2.11 -12.06 -23.99
CA ASP A 372 2.07 -12.69 -22.68
C ASP A 372 2.56 -11.74 -21.56
N ALA A 373 2.37 -12.13 -20.30
CA ALA A 373 2.77 -11.31 -19.16
C ALA A 373 4.28 -11.00 -19.13
N SER A 374 5.12 -11.93 -19.60
CA SER A 374 6.57 -11.76 -19.63
C SER A 374 6.99 -10.73 -20.68
N GLU A 375 6.31 -10.71 -21.83
CA GLU A 375 6.50 -9.72 -22.88
C GLU A 375 6.00 -8.34 -22.44
N VAL A 376 4.84 -8.25 -21.80
CA VAL A 376 4.31 -7.00 -21.23
C VAL A 376 5.28 -6.44 -20.18
N ARG A 377 5.75 -7.29 -19.25
CA ARG A 377 6.77 -6.90 -18.27
C ARG A 377 8.01 -6.35 -18.97
N ARG A 378 8.57 -7.09 -19.92
CA ARG A 378 9.77 -6.67 -20.67
C ARG A 378 9.56 -5.31 -21.34
N ILE A 379 8.42 -5.12 -22.02
CA ILE A 379 8.06 -3.86 -22.69
C ILE A 379 8.05 -2.70 -21.69
N LEU A 380 7.39 -2.85 -20.54
CA LEU A 380 7.31 -1.80 -19.51
C LEU A 380 8.68 -1.41 -18.96
N LEU A 381 9.57 -2.39 -18.73
CA LEU A 381 10.92 -2.15 -18.23
C LEU A 381 11.81 -1.47 -19.27
N GLU A 382 11.76 -1.94 -20.52
CA GLU A 382 12.54 -1.37 -21.63
C GLU A 382 12.10 0.04 -21.98
N SER A 383 10.79 0.31 -21.95
CA SER A 383 10.21 1.58 -22.37
C SER A 383 10.16 2.65 -21.28
N SER A 384 10.57 2.33 -20.05
CA SER A 384 10.62 3.31 -18.95
C SER A 384 11.55 4.48 -19.30
N VAL A 385 11.16 5.69 -18.88
CA VAL A 385 11.98 6.89 -19.08
C VAL A 385 13.15 6.85 -18.13
N LYS A 386 14.33 6.55 -18.67
CA LYS A 386 15.57 6.42 -17.91
C LYS A 386 16.02 7.78 -17.37
N ARG A 387 16.29 7.81 -16.06
CA ARG A 387 16.84 8.93 -15.30
C ARG A 387 18.12 8.51 -14.56
N GLN A 388 18.72 7.40 -14.98
CA GLN A 388 19.74 6.66 -14.23
C GLN A 388 20.95 7.51 -13.76
N ASP A 389 21.33 8.52 -14.54
CA ASP A 389 22.48 9.39 -14.27
C ASP A 389 22.12 10.63 -13.42
N ASP A 390 20.82 10.89 -13.20
CA ASP A 390 20.36 12.01 -12.40
C ASP A 390 20.70 11.75 -10.92
N VAL A 391 21.48 12.63 -10.31
CA VAL A 391 21.83 12.53 -8.89
C VAL A 391 20.72 13.20 -8.09
N LEU A 392 19.94 12.41 -7.33
CA LEU A 392 18.74 12.84 -6.62
C LEU A 392 18.81 12.46 -5.14
N ALA A 393 17.88 12.97 -4.34
CA ALA A 393 17.75 12.57 -2.95
C ALA A 393 17.30 11.10 -2.86
N ARG A 394 18.04 10.31 -2.09
CA ARG A 394 17.64 8.96 -1.71
C ARG A 394 16.43 9.02 -0.78
N PRO A 395 15.44 8.12 -0.95
CA PRO A 395 14.38 7.95 0.04
C PRO A 395 14.94 7.69 1.46
N GLY A 396 14.15 8.03 2.48
CA GLY A 396 14.53 7.95 3.89
C GLY A 396 15.48 9.07 4.33
N ASP A 397 16.75 9.01 3.92
CA ASP A 397 17.81 9.84 4.52
C ASP A 397 18.25 11.05 3.67
N GLY A 398 17.76 11.17 2.44
CA GLY A 398 18.04 12.29 1.55
C GLY A 398 19.47 12.31 0.98
N ALA A 399 20.27 11.26 1.18
CA ALA A 399 21.61 11.18 0.62
C ALA A 399 21.58 11.31 -0.91
N ARG A 400 22.53 12.04 -1.50
CA ARG A 400 22.54 12.29 -2.96
C ARG A 400 23.17 11.11 -3.71
N ILE A 401 22.38 10.36 -4.47
CA ILE A 401 22.84 9.20 -5.25
C ILE A 401 22.24 9.21 -6.67
N PRO A 402 22.88 8.55 -7.66
CA PRO A 402 22.28 8.38 -8.98
C PRO A 402 20.96 7.61 -8.90
N PHE A 403 19.92 8.06 -9.59
CA PHE A 403 18.59 7.42 -9.58
C PHE A 403 18.64 5.97 -10.08
N GLY A 404 19.62 5.62 -10.93
CA GLY A 404 19.87 4.25 -11.39
C GLY A 404 20.35 3.29 -10.30
N ARG A 405 20.57 3.78 -9.08
CA ARG A 405 20.85 2.97 -7.88
C ARG A 405 19.58 2.63 -7.09
N LEU A 406 18.43 3.21 -7.44
CA LEU A 406 17.17 3.04 -6.71
C LEU A 406 16.26 1.96 -7.31
N SER A 407 16.50 1.55 -8.56
CA SER A 407 15.74 0.50 -9.25
C SER A 407 16.57 -0.17 -10.35
N VAL A 408 16.14 -1.35 -10.78
CA VAL A 408 16.71 -2.11 -11.91
C VAL A 408 16.77 -1.26 -13.17
N THR A 409 15.67 -0.55 -13.48
CA THR A 409 15.59 0.24 -14.70
C THR A 409 16.19 1.63 -14.56
N GLY A 410 16.29 2.17 -13.34
CA GLY A 410 16.60 3.58 -13.12
C GLY A 410 15.63 4.51 -13.86
N GLY A 411 14.36 4.12 -13.99
CA GLY A 411 13.40 4.81 -14.84
C GLY A 411 11.98 4.83 -14.30
N VAL A 412 11.16 5.70 -14.91
CA VAL A 412 9.74 5.87 -14.58
C VAL A 412 8.88 5.29 -15.70
N VAL A 413 7.79 4.61 -15.36
CA VAL A 413 6.84 4.02 -16.33
C VAL A 413 6.37 5.05 -17.37
N ASN A 414 6.19 4.62 -18.63
CA ASN A 414 5.71 5.48 -19.70
C ASN A 414 4.86 4.71 -20.71
N ALA A 415 3.56 4.98 -20.71
CA ALA A 415 2.59 4.29 -21.57
C ALA A 415 2.83 4.51 -23.06
N TYR A 416 3.20 5.73 -23.47
CA TYR A 416 3.39 6.06 -24.88
C TYR A 416 4.59 5.33 -25.47
N GLU A 417 5.72 5.31 -24.74
CA GLU A 417 6.90 4.56 -25.15
C GLU A 417 6.65 3.06 -25.11
N ALA A 418 5.87 2.56 -24.14
CA ALA A 418 5.50 1.14 -24.07
C ALA A 418 4.74 0.69 -25.32
N VAL A 419 3.75 1.47 -25.76
CA VAL A 419 3.00 1.20 -27.01
C VAL A 419 3.92 1.22 -28.22
N LYS A 420 4.90 2.13 -28.29
CA LYS A 420 5.86 2.17 -29.40
C LYS A 420 6.74 0.92 -29.45
N VAL A 421 7.20 0.43 -28.30
CA VAL A 421 8.00 -0.81 -28.21
C VAL A 421 7.15 -2.01 -28.62
N ALA A 422 5.90 -2.09 -28.15
CA ALA A 422 4.97 -3.15 -28.55
C ALA A 422 4.72 -3.16 -30.07
N LEU A 423 4.53 -1.98 -30.69
CA LEU A 423 4.36 -1.84 -32.14
C LEU A 423 5.59 -2.27 -32.95
N ALA A 424 6.79 -2.10 -32.41
CA ALA A 424 8.04 -2.45 -33.10
C ALA A 424 8.41 -3.94 -33.00
N GLY A 425 7.80 -4.66 -32.05
CA GLY A 425 7.98 -6.11 -31.87
C GLY A 425 7.04 -6.98 -32.72
N MET A 426 6.02 -6.37 -33.33
CA MET A 426 5.17 -6.99 -34.37
C MET A 426 5.81 -6.89 -35.74
#